data_AF-A0A9C7Z810-F1
#
_entry.id   AF-A0A9C7Z810-F1
#
_cell.length_a   1.000
_cell.length_b   1.000
_cell.length_c   1.000
_cell.angle_alpha   90.00
_cell.angle_beta   90.00
_cell.angle_gamma   90.00
#
_symmetry.space_group_name_H-M   'P 1'
#
loop_
_entity.id
_entity.type
_entity.pdbx_description
1 polymer ?
#
loop_
_entity_poly.entity_id
_entity_poly.type
_entity_poly.pdbx_seq_one_letter_code
_entity_poly.pdbx_strand_id
1 'polypeptide(L)'
;MTFDRYEGTRDAYGKTLAELGHEDDRIVVLTADLAGSTKTGIFAKEHPQRFFNIGVAEADMMGIAAGMAMSGYRPFASTFAMFA
;
A
#
# COMPACT_ATOMS: atom_id res chain seq x y z
N MET A 1 -19.83 -17.08 22.89
CA MET A 1 -18.63 -16.25 23.09
C MET A 1 -17.98 -16.06 21.74
N THR A 2 -18.26 -14.96 21.07
CA THR A 2 -17.47 -14.50 19.94
C THR A 2 -16.20 -13.90 20.53
N PHE A 3 -15.06 -14.55 20.30
CA PHE A 3 -13.77 -13.92 20.58
C PHE A 3 -13.69 -12.67 19.71
N ASP A 4 -13.64 -11.50 20.35
CA ASP A 4 -13.42 -10.24 19.66
C ASP A 4 -12.11 -10.39 18.88
N ARG A 5 -12.20 -10.35 17.55
CA ARG A 5 -11.14 -10.81 16.66
C ARG A 5 -10.07 -9.73 16.62
N TYR A 6 -8.99 -9.91 17.38
CA TYR A 6 -7.83 -9.00 17.34
C TYR A 6 -7.27 -8.97 15.91
N GLU A 7 -7.49 -7.86 15.21
CA GLU A 7 -6.98 -7.65 13.86
C GLU A 7 -5.54 -7.11 13.93
N GLY A 8 -4.64 -7.73 13.17
CA GLY A 8 -3.28 -7.23 13.05
C GLY A 8 -3.27 -5.83 12.42
N THR A 9 -2.48 -4.91 12.96
CA THR A 9 -2.40 -3.53 12.44
C THR A 9 -2.08 -3.44 10.95
N ARG A 10 -1.29 -4.39 10.44
CA ARG A 10 -1.02 -4.52 9.00
C ARG A 10 -2.25 -5.00 8.21
N ASP A 11 -3.02 -5.93 8.76
CA ASP A 11 -4.27 -6.37 8.12
C ASP A 11 -5.28 -5.22 8.05
N ALA A 12 -5.42 -4.45 9.13
CA ALA A 12 -6.22 -3.23 9.14
C ALA A 12 -5.72 -2.21 8.10
N TYR A 13 -4.41 -1.95 8.04
CA TYR A 13 -3.80 -1.07 7.04
C TYR A 13 -4.14 -1.47 5.60
N GLY A 14 -3.98 -2.75 5.25
CA GLY A 14 -4.27 -3.24 3.91
C GLY A 14 -5.75 -3.12 3.54
N LYS A 15 -6.67 -3.40 4.47
CA LYS A 15 -8.12 -3.26 4.28
C LYS A 15 -8.54 -1.81 4.13
N THR A 16 -8.11 -0.95 5.05
CA THR A 16 -8.44 0.47 5.01
C THR A 16 -7.90 1.13 3.75
N LEU A 17 -6.72 0.73 3.25
CA LEU A 17 -6.25 1.21 1.96
C LEU A 17 -7.17 0.80 0.81
N ALA A 18 -7.62 -0.45 0.77
CA ALA A 18 -8.53 -0.92 -0.28
C ALA A 18 -9.88 -0.18 -0.23
N GLU A 19 -10.42 0.00 0.97
CA GLU A 19 -11.63 0.80 1.25
C GLU A 19 -11.47 2.24 0.75
N LEU A 20 -10.42 2.95 1.16
CA LEU A 20 -10.14 4.30 0.70
C LEU A 20 -9.88 4.37 -0.81
N GLY A 21 -9.36 3.31 -1.41
CA GLY A 21 -9.22 3.17 -2.85
C GLY A 21 -10.55 3.30 -3.59
N HIS A 22 -11.67 2.84 -3.02
CA HIS A 22 -13.00 3.02 -3.63
C HIS A 22 -13.51 4.46 -3.57
N GLU A 23 -12.98 5.27 -2.66
CA GLU A 23 -13.43 6.65 -2.44
C GLU A 23 -12.57 7.69 -3.15
N ASP A 24 -11.28 7.39 -3.37
CA ASP A 24 -10.34 8.32 -4.00
C ASP A 24 -9.47 7.62 -5.06
N ASP A 25 -9.77 7.91 -6.32
CA ASP A 25 -9.03 7.39 -7.48
C ASP A 25 -7.57 7.86 -7.55
N ARG A 26 -7.21 8.90 -6.78
CA ARG A 26 -5.82 9.38 -6.70
C ARG A 26 -4.96 8.54 -5.76
N ILE A 27 -5.54 7.68 -4.92
CA ILE A 27 -4.78 6.77 -4.07
C ILE A 27 -4.10 5.73 -4.95
N VAL A 28 -2.79 5.62 -4.78
CA VAL A 28 -1.95 4.60 -5.42
C VAL A 28 -1.07 3.96 -4.35
N VAL A 29 -0.78 2.67 -4.51
CA VAL A 29 0.02 1.92 -3.53
C VAL A 29 1.26 1.38 -4.21
N LEU A 30 2.42 1.65 -3.61
CA LEU A 30 3.70 1.14 -4.07
C LEU A 30 4.23 0.11 -3.07
N THR A 31 4.87 -0.94 -3.54
CA THR A 31 5.53 -1.94 -2.70
C THR A 31 6.92 -2.29 -3.20
N ALA A 32 7.82 -2.57 -2.27
CA ALA A 32 9.16 -3.08 -2.57
C ALA A 32 9.20 -4.62 -2.44
N ASP A 33 8.38 -5.33 -3.21
CA ASP A 33 8.19 -6.80 -3.15
C ASP A 33 7.71 -7.36 -1.79
N LEU A 34 6.97 -6.55 -1.02
CA LEU A 34 6.52 -6.91 0.33
C LEU A 34 4.99 -6.90 0.48
N ALA A 35 4.24 -7.04 -0.61
CA ALA A 35 2.77 -6.94 -0.62
C ALA A 35 2.08 -7.92 0.34
N GLY A 36 2.58 -9.16 0.42
CA GLY A 36 2.06 -10.17 1.34
C GLY A 36 2.35 -9.84 2.81
N SER A 37 3.54 -9.30 3.08
CA SER A 37 4.01 -8.99 4.44
C SER A 37 3.43 -7.69 4.99
N THR A 38 3.26 -6.68 4.15
CA THR A 38 2.64 -5.38 4.48
C THR A 38 1.12 -5.40 4.34
N LYS A 39 0.55 -6.50 3.80
CA LYS A 39 -0.88 -6.71 3.54
C LYS A 39 -1.50 -5.78 2.49
N THR A 40 -0.69 -5.00 1.77
CA THR A 40 -1.15 -4.17 0.65
C THR A 40 -1.57 -4.97 -0.57
N GLY A 41 -1.30 -6.28 -0.59
CA GLY A 41 -1.86 -7.19 -1.61
C GLY A 41 -3.39 -7.23 -1.63
N ILE A 42 -4.08 -6.74 -0.59
CA ILE A 42 -5.53 -6.54 -0.60
C ILE A 42 -5.89 -5.44 -1.60
N PHE A 43 -5.25 -4.27 -1.50
CA PHE A 43 -5.41 -3.17 -2.46
C PHE A 43 -5.09 -3.61 -3.90
N ALA A 44 -4.03 -4.40 -4.10
CA ALA A 44 -3.66 -4.91 -5.41
C ALA A 44 -4.75 -5.75 -6.09
N LYS A 45 -5.53 -6.50 -5.31
CA LYS A 45 -6.63 -7.33 -5.83
C LYS A 45 -7.81 -6.49 -6.30
N GLU A 46 -8.13 -5.43 -5.56
CA GLU A 46 -9.30 -4.59 -5.82
C GLU A 46 -9.01 -3.48 -6.83
N HIS A 47 -7.78 -2.94 -6.81
CA HIS A 47 -7.34 -1.79 -7.61
C HIS A 47 -6.03 -2.09 -8.37
N PRO A 48 -5.98 -3.13 -9.24
CA PRO A 48 -4.73 -3.61 -9.84
C PRO A 48 -4.02 -2.57 -10.71
N GLN A 49 -4.76 -1.63 -11.32
CA GLN A 49 -4.19 -0.55 -12.14
C GLN A 49 -3.53 0.57 -11.31
N ARG A 50 -3.70 0.57 -9.99
CA ARG A 50 -3.18 1.59 -9.05
C ARG A 50 -2.21 1.01 -8.03
N PHE A 51 -1.76 -0.21 -8.25
CA PHE A 51 -0.81 -0.92 -7.41
C PHE A 51 0.48 -1.19 -8.18
N PHE A 52 1.61 -0.78 -7.61
CA PHE A 52 2.92 -0.82 -8.27
C PHE A 52 3.93 -1.61 -7.42
N ASN A 53 4.39 -2.75 -7.92
CA ASN A 53 5.55 -3.45 -7.34
C ASN A 53 6.82 -2.93 -8.00
N ILE A 54 7.71 -2.32 -7.22
CA ILE A 54 8.95 -1.69 -7.67
C ILE A 54 10.14 -2.66 -7.51
N GLY A 55 9.91 -3.89 -7.03
CA GLY A 55 10.97 -4.84 -6.67
C GLY A 55 11.69 -4.43 -5.39
N VAL A 56 12.83 -5.04 -5.08
CA VAL A 56 13.65 -4.70 -3.88
C VAL A 56 14.46 -3.42 -4.15
N ALA A 57 13.76 -2.29 -4.22
CA ALA A 57 14.30 -0.99 -4.61
C ALA A 57 13.61 0.16 -3.85
N GLU A 58 13.73 0.18 -2.52
CA GLU A 58 13.03 1.14 -1.65
C GLU A 58 13.40 2.59 -1.95
N ALA A 59 14.67 2.88 -2.20
CA ALA A 59 15.12 4.24 -2.53
C ALA A 59 14.46 4.78 -3.81
N ASP A 60 14.37 3.95 -4.85
CA ASP A 60 13.69 4.30 -6.10
C ASP A 60 12.18 4.42 -5.89
N MET A 61 11.57 3.50 -5.13
CA MET A 61 10.16 3.55 -4.74
C MET A 61 9.80 4.88 -4.05
N MET A 62 10.64 5.40 -3.16
CA MET A 62 10.41 6.70 -2.51
C MET A 62 10.49 7.86 -3.51
N GLY A 63 11.42 7.81 -4.46
CA GLY A 63 11.52 8.79 -5.55
C GLY A 63 10.30 8.78 -6.47
N ILE A 64 9.84 7.60 -6.88
CA ILE A 64 8.61 7.43 -7.67
C ILE A 64 7.41 7.96 -6.89
N ALA A 65 7.27 7.62 -5.60
CA ALA A 65 6.19 8.12 -4.76
C ALA A 65 6.23 9.65 -4.67
N ALA A 66 7.40 10.27 -4.51
CA ALA A 66 7.51 11.73 -4.52
C ALA A 66 7.02 12.33 -5.85
N GLY A 67 7.43 11.77 -6.99
CA GLY A 67 6.96 12.19 -8.31
C GLY A 67 5.45 12.03 -8.51
N MET A 68 4.87 10.92 -8.04
CA MET A 68 3.43 10.68 -8.07
C MET A 68 2.67 11.70 -7.21
N ALA A 69 3.17 12.00 -6.01
CA ALA A 69 2.58 13.02 -5.14
C ALA A 69 2.60 14.40 -5.80
N MET A 70 3.72 14.79 -6.42
CA MET A 70 3.82 16.04 -7.20
C MET A 70 2.86 16.08 -8.38
N SER A 71 2.51 14.91 -8.93
CA SER A 71 1.59 14.76 -10.06
C SER A 71 0.11 14.71 -9.63
N GLY A 72 -0.20 14.93 -8.35
CA GLY A 72 -1.57 14.99 -7.83
C GLY A 72 -2.13 13.65 -7.31
N TYR A 73 -1.31 12.59 -7.29
CA TYR A 73 -1.68 11.33 -6.65
C TYR A 73 -1.46 11.38 -5.13
N ARG A 74 -2.01 10.39 -4.43
CA ARG A 74 -1.86 10.16 -2.98
C ARG A 74 -1.14 8.81 -2.79
N PRO A 75 0.19 8.77 -2.94
CA PRO A 75 0.94 7.53 -2.92
C PRO A 75 1.16 7.00 -1.50
N PHE A 76 0.94 5.71 -1.32
CA PHE A 76 1.28 4.95 -0.12
C PHE A 76 2.43 3.99 -0.43
N ALA A 77 3.66 4.46 -0.17
CA ALA A 77 4.87 3.64 -0.31
C ALA A 77 5.01 2.67 0.88
N SER A 78 4.91 1.37 0.59
CA SER A 78 4.77 0.32 1.62
C SER A 78 5.94 -0.65 1.59
N THR A 79 6.80 -0.53 2.59
CA THR A 79 7.92 -1.44 2.90
C THR A 79 8.01 -1.67 4.42
N PHE A 80 8.92 -2.52 4.89
CA PHE A 80 9.19 -2.61 6.33
C PHE A 80 9.90 -1.36 6.83
N ALA A 81 9.63 -0.97 8.07
CA ALA A 81 10.20 0.24 8.66
C ALA A 81 11.74 0.28 8.64
N MET A 82 12.40 -0.89 8.71
CA MET A 82 13.87 -0.99 8.64
C MET A 82 14.44 -0.73 7.24
N PHE A 83 13.62 -0.72 6.19
CA PHE A 83 14.03 -0.54 4.79
C PHE A 83 13.62 0.84 4.22
N ALA A 84 12.88 1.64 5.00
CA ALA A 84 12.31 2.91 4.56
C ALA A 84 13.30 4.08 4.66
#